data_AF-A0AAU4XG78-F1
#
_entry.id   AF-A0AAU4XG78-F1
#
_cell.length_a   1.000
_cell.length_b   1.000
_cell.length_c   1.000
_cell.angle_alpha   90.00
_cell.angle_beta   90.00
_cell.angle_gamma   90.00
#
_symmetry.space_group_name_H-M   'P 1'
#
loop_
_entity.id
_entity.type
_entity.pdbx_description
1 polymer ?
#
loop_
_entity_poly.entity_id
_entity_poly.type
_entity_poly.pdbx_seq_one_letter_code
_entity_poly.pdbx_strand_id
1 'polypeptide(L)' 'MIEFDAVIDTEGYTWQATTDENGVLWLVADETVEVVINRAVVGGYVYPAYVNDAGQLIIEWED' A
#
# COMPACT_ATOMS: atom_id res chain seq x y z
N MET A 1 0.17 14.78 -0.83
CA MET A 1 0.08 13.36 -1.22
C MET A 1 1.44 12.75 -0.96
N ILE A 2 1.50 11.66 -0.19
CA ILE A 2 2.76 10.92 0.01
C ILE A 2 2.82 9.90 -1.12
N GLU A 3 3.86 9.96 -1.94
CA GLU A 3 4.13 8.91 -2.91
C GLU A 3 4.82 7.75 -2.19
N PHE A 4 4.33 6.54 -2.38
CA PHE A 4 4.94 5.31 -1.86
C PHE A 4 5.58 4.55 -3.02
N ASP A 5 6.66 3.83 -2.72
CA ASP A 5 7.43 3.06 -3.69
C ASP A 5 6.80 1.67 -3.93
N ALA A 6 6.28 1.05 -2.87
CA ALA A 6 5.67 -0.27 -2.87
C ALA A 6 4.81 -0.50 -1.60
N VAL A 7 4.03 -1.58 -1.58
CA VAL A 7 3.33 -2.07 -0.39
C VAL A 7 3.76 -3.48 -0.05
N ILE A 8 3.62 -3.87 1.22
CA ILE A 8 4.00 -5.20 1.72
C ILE A 8 2.79 -5.86 2.39
N ASP A 9 2.53 -7.10 2.03
CA ASP A 9 1.45 -7.89 2.62
C ASP A 9 1.82 -8.53 3.97
N THR A 10 0.83 -9.19 4.58
CA THR A 10 1.00 -9.88 5.86
C THR A 10 2.00 -11.04 5.84
N GLU A 11 2.30 -11.59 4.65
CA GLU A 11 3.28 -12.66 4.46
C GLU A 11 4.69 -12.12 4.17
N GLY A 12 4.81 -10.82 3.91
CA GLY A 12 6.07 -10.12 3.64
C GLY A 12 6.40 -9.99 2.15
N TYR A 13 5.48 -10.32 1.24
CA TYR A 13 5.70 -10.08 -0.19
C TYR A 13 5.55 -8.60 -0.51
N THR A 14 6.44 -8.10 -1.36
CA THR A 14 6.44 -6.72 -1.83
C THR A 14 5.71 -6.64 -3.16
N TRP A 15 4.72 -5.75 -3.24
CA TRP A 15 3.88 -5.55 -4.41
C TRP A 15 4.11 -4.16 -5.01
N GLN A 16 4.22 -4.11 -6.33
CA GLN A 16 4.12 -2.83 -7.04
C GLN A 16 2.66 -2.36 -7.01
N ALA A 17 2.47 -1.12 -6.61
CA ALA A 17 1.14 -0.54 -6.49
C ALA A 17 1.16 0.96 -6.77
N THR A 18 -0.01 1.49 -7.08
CA THR A 18 -0.25 2.92 -7.32
C THR A 18 -1.49 3.36 -6.57
N THR A 19 -1.66 4.67 -6.39
CA THR A 19 -2.94 5.23 -5.94
C THR A 19 -3.54 6.08 -7.04
N ASP A 20 -4.86 6.04 -7.20
CA ASP A 20 -5.56 6.93 -8.10
C ASP A 20 -5.78 8.33 -7.48
N GLU A 21 -6.46 9.21 -8.21
CA GLU A 21 -6.75 10.58 -7.75
C GLU A 21 -7.56 10.67 -6.45
N ASN A 22 -8.25 9.58 -6.06
CA ASN A 22 -9.04 9.47 -4.84
C ASN A 22 -8.28 8.77 -3.70
N GLY A 23 -7.02 8.38 -3.94
CA GLY A 23 -6.19 7.65 -2.98
C GLY A 23 -6.52 6.16 -2.87
N VAL A 24 -7.28 5.58 -3.82
CA VAL A 24 -7.59 4.14 -3.84
C VAL A 24 -6.37 3.36 -4.32
N LEU A 25 -6.01 2.31 -3.58
CA LEU A 25 -4.87 1.44 -3.89
C LEU A 25 -5.18 0.52 -5.08
N TRP A 26 -4.28 0.52 -6.06
CA TRP A 26 -4.31 -0.39 -7.20
C TRP A 26 -3.02 -1.22 -7.24
N LEU A 27 -3.14 -2.54 -7.12
CA LEU A 27 -2.03 -3.48 -7.28
C LEU A 27 -1.80 -3.80 -8.75
N VAL A 28 -0.53 -3.88 -9.16
CA VAL A 28 -0.16 -4.33 -10.50
C VAL A 28 0.03 -5.86 -10.45
N ALA A 29 -0.98 -6.61 -10.90
CA ALA A 29 -0.96 -8.07 -10.95
C ALA A 29 -1.60 -8.58 -12.26
N ASP A 30 -1.17 -9.75 -12.73
CA ASP A 30 -1.70 -10.38 -13.96
C ASP A 30 -3.11 -10.97 -13.78
N GLU A 31 -3.56 -11.12 -12.53
CA GLU A 31 -4.88 -11.62 -12.16
C GLU A 31 -5.47 -10.82 -10.99
N THR A 32 -6.81 -10.88 -10.82
CA THR A 32 -7.47 -10.23 -9.69
C THR A 32 -7.16 -10.99 -8.41
N VAL A 33 -6.38 -10.37 -7.51
CA VAL A 33 -6.01 -10.93 -6.21
C VAL A 33 -6.48 -10.01 -5.10
N GLU A 34 -7.04 -10.58 -4.03
CA GLU A 34 -7.31 -9.88 -2.78
C GLU A 34 -6.10 -10.01 -1.86
N VAL A 35 -5.52 -8.87 -1.47
CA VAL A 35 -4.28 -8.84 -0.67
C VAL A 35 -4.49 -7.97 0.56
N VAL A 36 -4.07 -8.47 1.72
CA VAL A 36 -4.08 -7.71 2.97
C VAL A 36 -2.71 -7.05 3.17
N ILE A 37 -2.69 -5.73 3.12
CA ILE A 37 -1.48 -4.92 3.30
C ILE A 37 -1.31 -4.55 4.77
N ASN A 38 -0.08 -4.67 5.29
CA ASN A 38 0.26 -4.21 6.64
C ASN A 38 1.41 -3.20 6.70
N ARG A 39 2.10 -2.93 5.58
CA ARG A 39 3.19 -1.94 5.51
C ARG A 39 3.26 -1.26 4.15
N ALA A 40 3.80 -0.05 4.12
CA ALA A 40 4.12 0.70 2.91
C ALA A 40 5.61 1.10 2.91
N VAL A 41 6.20 1.16 1.72
CA VAL A 41 7.56 1.67 1.51
C VAL A 41 7.48 3.11 1.02
N VAL A 42 8.06 4.06 1.73
CA VAL A 42 8.05 5.49 1.37
C VAL A 42 9.47 6.03 1.46
N GLY A 43 10.03 6.45 0.32
CA GLY A 43 11.39 6.99 0.26
C GLY A 43 12.44 5.99 0.75
N GLY A 44 12.22 4.68 0.50
CA GLY A 44 13.07 3.59 0.97
C GLY A 44 12.91 3.18 2.44
N TYR A 45 12.00 3.80 3.20
CA TYR A 45 11.68 3.42 4.58
C TYR A 45 10.38 2.63 4.66
N VAL A 46 10.27 1.71 5.61
CA VAL A 46 9.08 0.86 5.79
C VAL A 46 8.25 1.40 6.95
N TYR A 47 6.98 1.70 6.70
CA TYR A 47 6.02 2.20 7.68
C TYR A 47 4.86 1.22 7.85
N PRO A 48 4.26 1.10 9.05
CA PRO A 48 2.98 0.43 9.20
C PRO A 48 1.92 1.08 8.32
N ALA A 49 1.07 0.27 7.70
CA ALA A 49 0.01 0.75 6.83
C ALA A 49 -1.16 -0.23 6.80
N TYR A 50 -2.34 0.24 6.42
CA TYR A 50 -3.51 -0.61 6.19
C TYR A 50 -4.40 -0.03 5.09
N VAL A 51 -5.27 -0.86 4.51
CA VAL A 51 -6.29 -0.39 3.56
C VAL A 51 -7.61 -0.23 4.31
N ASN A 52 -8.25 0.93 4.19
CA ASN A 52 -9.55 1.17 4.82
C ASN A 52 -10.72 0.59 3.99
N ASP A 53 -11.94 0.66 4.53
CA ASP A 53 -13.14 0.13 3.86
C ASP A 53 -13.45 0.80 2.50
N ALA A 54 -12.85 1.96 2.21
CA ALA A 54 -12.98 2.66 0.94
C ALA A 54 -11.88 2.28 -0.07
N GLY A 55 -11.00 1.32 0.26
CA GLY A 55 -9.88 0.91 -0.59
C GLY A 55 -8.68 1.86 -0.56
N GLN A 56 -8.65 2.83 0.36
CA GLN A 56 -7.56 3.79 0.47
C GLN A 56 -6.44 3.26 1.35
N LEU A 57 -5.20 3.44 0.91
CA LEU A 57 -4.01 3.12 1.70
C LEU A 57 -3.78 4.20 2.77
N ILE A 58 -3.78 3.79 4.04
CA ILE A 58 -3.44 4.62 5.20
C ILE A 58 -2.03 4.25 5.66
N ILE A 59 -1.15 5.24 5.76
CA ILE A 59 0.23 5.07 6.24
C ILE A 59 0.31 5.70 7.62
N GLU A 60 0.77 4.93 8.61
CA GLU A 60 0.94 5.39 9.98
C GLU A 60 2.33 6.01 10.14
N TRP A 61 2.40 7.35 10.04
CA TRP A 61 3.58 8.11 10.46
C TRP A 61 3.48 8.43 11.95
N GLU A 62 4.44 7.95 12.73
CA GLU A 62 4.73 8.56 14.03
C GLU A 62 5.62 9.79 13.77
N ASP A 63 5.19 10.94 14.29
CA ASP A 63 5.91 12.24 14.26
C ASP A 63 7.20 12.20 15.11
#